data_AF-A0A4R5M929-F1
#
_entry.id   AF-A0A4R5M929-F1
#
_cell.length_a   1.000
_cell.length_b   1.000
_cell.length_c   1.000
_cell.angle_alpha   90.00
_cell.angle_beta   90.00
_cell.angle_gamma   90.00
#
_symmetry.space_group_name_H-M   'P 1'
#
loop_
_entity.id
_entity.type
_entity.pdbx_description
1 polymer ?
#
loop_
_entity_poly.entity_id
_entity_poly.type
_entity_poly.pdbx_seq_one_letter_code
_entity_poly.pdbx_strand_id
1 'polypeptide(L)'
;MTSKPAQKPVGEDATYRGHDAGPLEVRHRDVPYYSQWGSPDWVARIVEEGADPCDDPLWRMSGFALPGDYRFWAKRLCGLTCFESALDYWGIAHAPRAALLEDALRHGVYRMREDGGVDGLIYRPFAAWAEAAFGVRVEVMTDEDIEASAARLNASTLAIVSVSPEIRYPERANAHRGGHLILLHGRSDGGVWFHNPSGVAPYQADAWLPYETVARFHARRGMALTRLA
;
A
#
# COMPACT_ATOMS: atom_id res chain seq x y z
N MET A 1 -19.14 -7.92 76.80
CA MET A 1 -18.07 -7.00 77.24
C MET A 1 -17.18 -6.71 76.06
N THR A 2 -16.79 -5.45 75.96
CA THR A 2 -16.19 -4.71 74.84
C THR A 2 -14.86 -5.24 74.32
N SER A 3 -14.69 -5.21 73.00
CA SER A 3 -13.42 -4.82 72.37
C SER A 3 -13.67 -4.33 70.94
N LYS A 4 -13.05 -3.20 70.61
CA LYS A 4 -13.06 -2.44 69.34
C LYS A 4 -11.59 -2.03 69.11
N PRO A 5 -11.22 -1.49 67.94
CA PRO A 5 -11.02 -2.10 66.62
C PRO A 5 -9.52 -2.13 66.23
N ALA A 6 -9.16 -2.71 65.08
CA ALA A 6 -7.89 -2.46 64.42
C ALA A 6 -8.10 -2.18 62.93
N GLN A 7 -7.42 -1.16 62.42
CA GLN A 7 -7.61 -0.56 61.11
C GLN A 7 -6.31 -0.63 60.28
N LYS A 8 -6.46 -1.05 59.01
CA LYS A 8 -5.65 -0.77 57.80
C LYS A 8 -4.25 -1.43 57.68
N PRO A 9 -3.80 -1.78 56.46
CA PRO A 9 -3.52 -0.80 55.41
C PRO A 9 -4.24 -1.00 54.06
N VAL A 10 -4.40 0.14 53.41
CA VAL A 10 -4.61 0.36 51.98
C VAL A 10 -3.27 0.17 51.29
N GLY A 11 -3.26 -0.53 50.16
CA GLY A 11 -2.17 -0.58 49.19
C GLY A 11 -2.73 -1.22 47.92
N GLU A 12 -2.44 -0.79 46.72
CA GLU A 12 -1.63 0.31 46.22
C GLU A 12 -2.06 0.42 44.74
N ASP A 13 -2.22 1.65 44.24
CA ASP A 13 -2.58 1.95 42.86
C ASP A 13 -1.60 1.27 41.88
N ALA A 14 -2.03 0.16 41.27
CA ALA A 14 -1.41 -0.34 40.06
C ALA A 14 -1.86 0.55 38.90
N THR A 15 -1.13 1.65 38.72
CA THR A 15 -1.18 2.49 37.53
C THR A 15 -0.96 1.59 36.30
N TYR A 16 -2.04 1.32 35.58
CA TYR A 16 -1.99 0.78 34.23
C TYR A 16 -1.24 1.81 33.40
N ARG A 17 0.04 1.53 33.09
CA ARG A 17 0.78 2.29 32.09
C ARG A 17 0.04 2.09 30.78
N GLY A 18 -0.78 3.07 30.42
CA GLY A 18 -1.35 3.18 29.09
C GLY A 18 -0.20 3.03 28.11
N HIS A 19 -0.27 1.99 27.27
CA HIS A 19 0.39 2.08 25.99
C HIS A 19 -0.18 3.34 25.35
N ASP A 20 0.70 4.30 25.03
CA ASP A 20 0.35 5.45 24.22
C ASP A 20 -0.08 4.89 22.86
N ALA A 21 -1.34 4.51 22.77
CA ALA A 21 -2.00 4.19 21.52
C ALA A 21 -2.02 5.52 20.79
N GLY A 22 -1.09 5.68 19.84
CA GLY A 22 -1.09 6.82 18.94
C GLY A 22 -2.50 7.07 18.38
N PRO A 23 -2.77 8.28 17.87
CA PRO A 23 -4.12 8.73 17.57
C PRO A 23 -4.96 7.65 16.88
N LEU A 24 -6.19 7.46 17.39
CA LEU A 24 -7.14 6.44 16.94
C LEU A 24 -7.35 6.51 15.42
N GLU A 25 -7.32 7.72 14.87
CA GLU A 25 -7.33 7.99 13.45
C GLU A 25 -6.01 8.63 13.01
N VAL A 26 -5.42 8.10 11.93
CA VAL A 26 -4.30 8.70 11.22
C VAL A 26 -4.70 8.83 9.77
N ARG A 27 -4.63 10.02 9.19
CA ARG A 27 -4.83 10.22 7.76
C ARG A 27 -3.83 11.21 7.20
N HIS A 28 -2.96 10.72 6.32
CA HIS A 28 -2.14 11.57 5.48
C HIS A 28 -3.04 12.19 4.41
N ARG A 29 -3.09 13.52 4.37
CA ARG A 29 -3.81 14.31 3.37
C ARG A 29 -2.87 14.65 2.22
N ASP A 30 -3.45 14.88 1.05
CA ASP A 30 -2.73 15.31 -0.15
C ASP A 30 -1.63 14.33 -0.60
N VAL A 31 -1.81 13.03 -0.30
CA VAL A 31 -0.96 11.97 -0.86
C VAL A 31 -1.25 11.90 -2.36
N PRO A 32 -0.26 12.11 -3.25
CA PRO A 32 -0.49 12.08 -4.68
C PRO A 32 -1.01 10.72 -5.14
N TYR A 33 -2.08 10.73 -5.92
CA TYR A 33 -2.57 9.51 -6.58
C TYR A 33 -1.93 9.34 -7.95
N TYR A 34 -1.44 8.14 -8.22
CA TYR A 34 -0.99 7.73 -9.54
C TYR A 34 -1.73 6.47 -10.00
N SER A 35 -2.20 6.49 -11.24
CA SER A 35 -2.62 5.28 -11.96
C SER A 35 -1.37 4.49 -12.39
N GLN A 36 -1.47 3.15 -12.36
CA GLN A 36 -0.41 2.31 -12.92
C GLN A 36 -0.39 2.36 -14.45
N TRP A 37 -1.46 2.90 -15.06
CA TRP A 37 -1.51 3.32 -16.46
C TRP A 37 -1.33 4.84 -16.59
N GLY A 38 -1.37 5.40 -17.80
CA GLY A 38 -1.07 6.80 -18.05
C GLY A 38 -2.13 7.74 -17.46
N SER A 39 -3.40 7.39 -17.63
CA SER A 39 -4.55 8.18 -17.23
C SER A 39 -5.45 7.39 -16.27
N PRO A 40 -5.95 7.99 -15.17
CA PRO A 40 -6.93 7.35 -14.29
C PRO A 40 -8.21 6.92 -15.02
N ASP A 41 -8.74 7.77 -15.89
CA ASP A 41 -10.00 7.51 -16.61
C ASP A 41 -9.88 6.39 -17.67
N TRP A 42 -8.66 5.97 -17.99
CA TRP A 42 -8.42 4.84 -18.89
C TRP A 42 -8.43 3.48 -18.20
N VAL A 43 -8.40 3.44 -16.87
CA VAL A 43 -8.36 2.17 -16.12
C VAL A 43 -9.54 1.28 -16.49
N ALA A 44 -10.76 1.82 -16.48
CA ALA A 44 -11.98 1.06 -16.79
C ALA A 44 -11.92 0.45 -18.20
N ARG A 45 -11.51 1.23 -19.21
CA ARG A 45 -11.38 0.74 -20.59
C ARG A 45 -10.38 -0.41 -20.70
N ILE A 46 -9.26 -0.32 -19.99
CA ILE A 46 -8.23 -1.35 -20.02
C ILE A 46 -8.70 -2.63 -19.31
N VAL A 47 -9.29 -2.51 -18.12
CA VAL A 47 -9.61 -3.69 -17.29
C VAL A 47 -10.98 -4.31 -17.58
N GLU A 48 -11.92 -3.54 -18.13
CA GLU A 48 -13.30 -3.99 -18.42
C GLU A 48 -13.50 -4.27 -19.90
N GLU A 49 -12.98 -3.42 -20.78
CA GLU A 49 -13.17 -3.52 -22.24
C GLU A 49 -12.00 -4.24 -22.94
N GLY A 50 -10.87 -4.43 -22.24
CA GLY A 50 -9.66 -5.01 -22.82
C GLY A 50 -8.94 -4.07 -23.79
N ALA A 51 -9.12 -2.76 -23.64
CA ALA A 51 -8.43 -1.76 -24.44
C ALA A 51 -6.90 -1.90 -24.33
N ASP A 52 -6.17 -1.60 -25.40
CA ASP A 52 -4.71 -1.59 -25.35
C ASP A 52 -4.26 -0.42 -24.46
N PRO A 53 -3.47 -0.68 -23.39
CA PRO A 53 -2.97 0.41 -22.55
C PRO A 53 -2.14 1.44 -23.34
N CYS A 54 -1.60 1.10 -24.52
CA CYS A 54 -0.88 2.06 -25.37
C CYS A 54 -1.79 3.04 -26.12
N ASP A 55 -3.11 2.82 -26.12
CA ASP A 55 -4.08 3.76 -26.68
C ASP A 55 -4.36 4.94 -25.73
N ASP A 56 -3.96 4.82 -24.46
CA ASP A 56 -3.99 5.90 -23.48
C ASP A 56 -3.00 7.01 -23.86
N PRO A 57 -3.44 8.24 -24.18
CA PRO A 57 -2.57 9.29 -24.71
C PRO A 57 -1.45 9.70 -23.74
N LEU A 58 -1.61 9.44 -22.43
CA LEU A 58 -0.63 9.81 -21.41
C LEU A 58 0.33 8.68 -21.06
N TRP A 59 0.27 7.52 -21.72
CA TRP A 59 1.11 6.36 -21.35
C TRP A 59 2.60 6.69 -21.30
N ARG A 60 3.09 7.57 -22.20
CA ARG A 60 4.50 7.98 -22.27
C ARG A 60 4.96 8.81 -21.07
N MET A 61 4.06 9.40 -20.30
CA MET A 61 4.42 10.13 -19.07
C MET A 61 5.07 9.21 -18.03
N SER A 62 4.81 7.91 -18.10
CA SER A 62 5.50 6.91 -17.27
C SER A 62 6.98 6.68 -17.65
N GLY A 63 7.47 7.32 -18.72
CA GLY A 63 8.86 7.27 -19.16
C GLY A 63 9.21 6.10 -20.07
N PHE A 64 8.27 5.23 -20.42
CA PHE A 64 8.52 4.13 -21.36
C PHE A 64 8.71 4.68 -22.79
N ALA A 65 9.74 4.21 -23.49
CA ALA A 65 10.00 4.58 -24.88
C ALA A 65 9.24 3.69 -25.87
N LEU A 66 9.18 2.39 -25.60
CA LEU A 66 8.60 1.39 -26.49
C LEU A 66 7.20 0.97 -26.01
N PRO A 67 6.17 0.97 -26.89
CA PRO A 67 4.83 0.51 -26.54
C PRO A 67 4.79 -0.94 -26.05
N GLY A 68 5.65 -1.81 -26.61
CA GLY A 68 5.75 -3.22 -26.21
C GLY A 68 6.10 -3.37 -24.73
N ASP A 69 7.12 -2.65 -24.28
CA ASP A 69 7.59 -2.69 -22.89
C ASP A 69 6.53 -2.12 -21.96
N TYR A 70 5.90 -1.01 -22.32
CA TYR A 70 4.84 -0.43 -21.52
C TYR A 70 3.64 -1.38 -21.38
N ARG A 71 3.14 -1.95 -22.48
CA ARG A 71 2.03 -2.92 -22.47
C ARG A 71 2.33 -4.12 -21.59
N PHE A 72 3.58 -4.58 -21.62
CA PHE A 72 4.02 -5.67 -20.77
C PHE A 72 4.07 -5.22 -19.30
N TRP A 73 4.79 -4.15 -18.99
CA TRP A 73 5.07 -3.80 -17.61
C TRP A 73 3.90 -3.14 -16.91
N ALA A 74 3.15 -2.23 -17.53
CA ALA A 74 2.14 -1.39 -16.88
C ALA A 74 1.11 -2.17 -16.05
N LYS A 75 0.75 -3.40 -16.45
CA LYS A 75 -0.15 -4.28 -15.67
C LYS A 75 0.45 -4.88 -14.39
N ARG A 76 1.74 -4.64 -14.12
CA ARG A 76 2.56 -5.26 -13.05
C ARG A 76 3.23 -4.24 -12.12
N LEU A 77 3.01 -2.95 -12.35
CA LEU A 77 3.72 -1.87 -11.65
C LEU A 77 2.95 -1.28 -10.47
N CYS A 78 1.84 -1.87 -10.03
CA CYS A 78 1.06 -1.36 -8.90
C CYS A 78 1.90 -1.05 -7.66
N GLY A 79 2.87 -1.92 -7.32
CA GLY A 79 3.79 -1.68 -6.21
C GLY A 79 4.70 -0.47 -6.39
N LEU A 80 5.30 -0.30 -7.58
CA LEU A 80 6.10 0.88 -7.88
C LEU A 80 5.24 2.15 -7.94
N THR A 81 4.03 2.07 -8.49
CA THR A 81 3.11 3.21 -8.52
C THR A 81 2.67 3.63 -7.12
N CYS A 82 2.40 2.68 -6.21
CA CYS A 82 2.20 3.00 -4.80
C CYS A 82 3.43 3.65 -4.16
N PHE A 83 4.64 3.23 -4.57
CA PHE A 83 5.88 3.80 -4.05
C PHE A 83 6.13 5.22 -4.58
N GLU A 84 5.86 5.51 -5.86
CA GLU A 84 5.88 6.86 -6.43
C GLU A 84 5.00 7.82 -5.62
N SER A 85 3.76 7.41 -5.31
CA SER A 85 2.86 8.18 -4.44
C SER A 85 3.47 8.49 -3.07
N ALA A 86 4.16 7.52 -2.44
CA ALA A 86 4.81 7.71 -1.15
C ALA A 86 6.04 8.63 -1.24
N LEU A 87 6.87 8.46 -2.27
CA LEU A 87 8.06 9.28 -2.50
C LEU A 87 7.68 10.75 -2.72
N ASP A 88 6.71 11.00 -3.58
CA ASP A 88 6.24 12.37 -3.86
C ASP A 88 5.55 13.00 -2.65
N TYR A 89 4.75 12.22 -1.90
CA TYR A 89 4.16 12.70 -0.64
C TYR A 89 5.24 13.16 0.36
N TRP A 90 6.38 12.46 0.39
CA TRP A 90 7.51 12.84 1.23
C TRP A 90 8.46 13.86 0.57
N GLY A 91 8.24 14.25 -0.69
CA GLY A 91 9.14 15.13 -1.43
C GLY A 91 10.52 14.50 -1.69
N ILE A 92 10.59 13.18 -1.80
CA ILE A 92 11.81 12.44 -2.15
C ILE A 92 11.89 12.36 -3.67
N ALA A 93 12.92 12.96 -4.25
CA ALA A 93 13.11 12.95 -5.70
C ALA A 93 13.30 11.52 -6.24
N HIS A 94 12.67 11.23 -7.38
CA HIS A 94 12.81 9.97 -8.06
C HIS A 94 12.78 10.14 -9.58
N ALA A 95 13.31 9.15 -10.30
CA ALA A 95 13.23 9.10 -11.75
C ALA A 95 11.81 8.69 -12.20
N PRO A 96 11.44 8.91 -13.48
CA PRO A 96 10.17 8.40 -14.03
C PRO A 96 10.06 6.87 -13.89
N ARG A 97 8.82 6.37 -13.80
CA ARG A 97 8.49 4.95 -13.55
C ARG A 97 9.31 3.94 -14.34
N ALA A 98 9.55 4.17 -15.63
CA ALA A 98 10.34 3.27 -16.46
C ALA A 98 11.79 3.13 -15.96
N ALA A 99 12.45 4.24 -15.65
CA ALA A 99 13.80 4.23 -15.10
C ALA A 99 13.83 3.67 -13.66
N LEU A 100 12.80 3.95 -12.87
CA LEU A 100 12.63 3.38 -11.54
C LEU A 100 12.48 1.84 -11.61
N LEU A 101 11.73 1.33 -12.57
CA LEU A 101 11.58 -0.10 -12.84
C LEU A 101 12.92 -0.73 -13.26
N GLU A 102 13.67 -0.09 -14.16
CA GLU A 102 14.98 -0.61 -14.57
C GLU A 102 15.94 -0.75 -13.38
N ASP A 103 15.93 0.22 -12.47
CA ASP A 103 16.71 0.16 -11.24
C ASP A 103 16.22 -0.94 -10.30
N ALA A 104 14.92 -1.01 -10.07
CA ALA A 104 14.28 -2.05 -9.28
C ALA A 104 14.63 -3.47 -9.81
N LEU A 105 14.66 -3.67 -11.13
CA LEU A 105 15.07 -4.92 -11.77
C LEU A 105 16.52 -5.29 -11.46
N ARG A 106 17.46 -4.34 -11.51
CA ARG A 106 18.87 -4.57 -11.15
C ARG A 106 19.04 -5.01 -9.69
N HIS A 107 18.13 -4.58 -8.82
CA HIS A 107 18.09 -4.95 -7.41
C HIS A 107 17.22 -6.18 -7.10
N GLY A 108 16.70 -6.87 -8.11
CA GLY A 108 15.89 -8.09 -7.93
C GLY A 108 14.51 -7.84 -7.31
N VAL A 109 14.02 -6.60 -7.36
CA VAL A 109 12.66 -6.23 -6.92
C VAL A 109 11.60 -6.92 -7.77
N TYR A 110 11.91 -7.10 -9.06
CA TYR A 110 11.13 -7.90 -9.99
C TYR A 110 12.04 -8.96 -10.62
N ARG A 111 11.47 -10.12 -10.93
CA ARG A 111 12.20 -11.20 -11.60
C ARG A 111 11.40 -11.73 -12.78
N MET A 112 12.04 -11.75 -13.94
CA MET A 112 11.53 -12.44 -15.11
C MET A 112 11.63 -13.95 -14.90
N ARG A 113 10.55 -14.65 -15.20
CA ARG A 113 10.50 -16.12 -15.18
C ARG A 113 10.87 -16.65 -16.56
N GLU A 114 11.29 -17.92 -16.60
CA GLU A 114 11.65 -18.61 -17.86
C GLU A 114 10.47 -18.69 -18.84
N ASP A 115 9.23 -18.72 -18.34
CA ASP A 115 8.01 -18.74 -19.15
C ASP A 115 7.61 -17.37 -19.72
N GLY A 116 8.45 -16.35 -19.58
CA GLY A 116 8.16 -14.97 -19.99
C GLY A 116 7.22 -14.21 -19.03
N GLY A 117 6.85 -14.84 -17.91
CA GLY A 117 6.14 -14.19 -16.81
C GLY A 117 7.05 -13.32 -15.95
N VAL A 118 6.45 -12.66 -14.96
CA VAL A 118 7.17 -11.89 -13.95
C VAL A 118 6.65 -12.30 -12.59
N ASP A 119 7.54 -12.55 -11.65
CA ASP A 119 7.16 -12.57 -10.24
C ASP A 119 6.68 -11.16 -9.84
N GLY A 120 5.58 -11.08 -9.08
CA GLY A 120 5.16 -9.79 -8.52
C GLY A 120 6.26 -9.15 -7.68
N LEU A 121 6.12 -7.86 -7.36
CA LEU A 121 7.11 -7.12 -6.56
C LEU A 121 7.53 -7.94 -5.32
N ILE A 122 8.82 -8.26 -5.22
CA ILE A 122 9.39 -9.10 -4.19
C ILE A 122 9.77 -8.21 -3.00
N TYR A 123 9.14 -8.44 -1.84
CA TYR A 123 9.17 -7.48 -0.73
C TYR A 123 10.54 -7.28 -0.10
N ARG A 124 11.34 -8.34 0.09
CA ARG A 124 12.66 -8.20 0.73
C ARG A 124 13.68 -7.47 -0.17
N PRO A 125 13.81 -7.80 -1.46
CA PRO A 125 14.60 -6.99 -2.38
C PRO A 125 14.11 -5.55 -2.49
N PHE A 126 12.80 -5.33 -2.56
CA PHE A 126 12.22 -3.99 -2.53
C PHE A 126 12.62 -3.21 -1.28
N ALA A 127 12.53 -3.84 -0.10
CA ALA A 127 12.86 -3.20 1.16
C ALA A 127 14.33 -2.75 1.20
N ALA A 128 15.25 -3.64 0.82
CA ALA A 128 16.68 -3.32 0.78
C ALA A 128 17.00 -2.20 -0.22
N TRP A 129 16.37 -2.23 -1.40
CA TRP A 129 16.55 -1.22 -2.43
C TRP A 129 15.96 0.14 -2.03
N ALA A 130 14.73 0.16 -1.50
CA ALA A 130 14.05 1.38 -1.06
C ALA A 130 14.85 2.12 0.03
N GLU A 131 15.42 1.37 0.98
CA GLU A 131 16.25 1.93 2.05
C GLU A 131 17.55 2.50 1.49
N ALA A 132 18.26 1.74 0.64
CA ALA A 132 19.54 2.15 0.08
C ALA A 132 19.45 3.32 -0.90
N ALA A 133 18.42 3.35 -1.76
CA ALA A 133 18.29 4.35 -2.83
C ALA A 133 17.51 5.60 -2.42
N PHE A 134 16.57 5.48 -1.47
CA PHE A 134 15.63 6.56 -1.13
C PHE A 134 15.61 6.92 0.36
N GLY A 135 16.33 6.19 1.22
CA GLY A 135 16.25 6.41 2.67
C GLY A 135 14.87 6.07 3.24
N VAL A 136 14.13 5.17 2.57
CA VAL A 136 12.81 4.70 3.04
C VAL A 136 12.99 3.35 3.71
N ARG A 137 12.80 3.29 5.02
CA ARG A 137 12.81 2.03 5.75
C ARG A 137 11.54 1.25 5.41
N VAL A 138 11.70 -0.04 5.13
CA VAL A 138 10.58 -0.92 4.80
C VAL A 138 10.54 -2.13 5.72
N GLU A 139 9.43 -2.28 6.43
CA GLU A 139 9.15 -3.44 7.28
C GLU A 139 8.15 -4.36 6.59
N VAL A 140 8.58 -5.59 6.30
CA VAL A 140 7.75 -6.59 5.64
C VAL A 140 6.76 -7.19 6.64
N MET A 141 5.48 -7.16 6.29
CA MET A 141 4.38 -7.73 7.06
C MET A 141 3.94 -9.04 6.41
N THR A 142 3.83 -10.10 7.22
CA THR A 142 3.38 -11.43 6.77
C THR A 142 2.47 -12.06 7.80
N ASP A 143 1.40 -12.69 7.33
CA ASP A 143 0.38 -13.31 8.17
C ASP A 143 -0.28 -12.35 9.17
N GLU A 144 -0.49 -11.11 8.76
CA GLU A 144 -1.19 -10.07 9.52
C GLU A 144 -2.54 -9.77 8.87
N ASP A 145 -3.59 -9.50 9.65
CA ASP A 145 -4.85 -8.98 9.08
C ASP A 145 -4.71 -7.51 8.65
N ILE A 146 -5.78 -6.96 8.09
CA ILE A 146 -5.74 -5.59 7.56
C ILE A 146 -5.70 -4.57 8.70
N GLU A 147 -6.32 -4.86 9.83
CA GLU A 147 -6.32 -4.05 11.03
C GLU A 147 -4.90 -3.92 11.62
N ALA A 148 -4.18 -5.04 11.76
CA ALA A 148 -2.79 -5.05 12.20
C ALA A 148 -1.85 -4.35 11.20
N SER A 149 -2.08 -4.57 9.90
CA SER A 149 -1.32 -3.88 8.85
C SER A 149 -1.56 -2.37 8.88
N ALA A 150 -2.81 -1.95 9.05
CA ALA A 150 -3.19 -0.55 9.16
C ALA A 150 -2.62 0.08 10.43
N ALA A 151 -2.61 -0.64 11.57
CA ALA A 151 -2.08 -0.13 12.83
C ALA A 151 -0.61 0.33 12.77
N ARG A 152 0.16 -0.09 11.75
CA ARG A 152 1.51 0.43 11.48
C ARG A 152 1.52 1.91 11.06
N LEU A 153 0.43 2.40 10.47
CA LEU A 153 0.28 3.79 10.03
C LEU A 153 0.39 4.74 11.23
N ASN A 154 1.27 5.72 11.07
CA ASN A 154 1.53 6.80 12.01
C ASN A 154 1.97 8.05 11.23
N ALA A 155 2.29 9.15 11.92
CA ALA A 155 2.63 10.43 11.28
C ALA A 155 3.75 10.40 10.22
N SER A 156 4.57 9.35 10.19
CA SER A 156 5.70 9.16 9.26
C SER A 156 5.63 7.88 8.42
N THR A 157 4.59 7.07 8.59
CA THR A 157 4.52 5.71 8.04
C THR A 157 3.27 5.51 7.20
N LEU A 158 3.48 5.14 5.94
CA LEU A 158 2.46 4.65 5.01
C LEU A 158 2.55 3.11 4.93
N ALA A 159 1.59 2.44 4.28
CA ALA A 159 1.68 1.00 4.07
C ALA A 159 1.26 0.60 2.66
N ILE A 160 2.01 -0.30 2.03
CA ILE A 160 1.62 -0.96 0.79
C ILE A 160 1.13 -2.37 1.15
N VAL A 161 -0.13 -2.67 0.89
CA VAL A 161 -0.72 -3.98 1.25
C VAL A 161 -1.13 -4.78 0.03
N SER A 162 -1.02 -6.10 0.12
CA SER A 162 -1.45 -6.99 -0.95
C SER A 162 -2.93 -7.28 -0.87
N VAL A 163 -3.62 -6.99 -1.94
CA VAL A 163 -5.05 -7.26 -2.12
C VAL A 163 -5.25 -7.97 -3.44
N SER A 164 -6.43 -8.55 -3.67
CA SER A 164 -6.77 -8.99 -5.00
C SER A 164 -7.19 -7.81 -5.89
N PRO A 165 -6.96 -7.89 -7.21
CA PRO A 165 -7.35 -6.84 -8.12
C PRO A 165 -8.85 -6.53 -8.07
N GLU A 166 -9.72 -7.46 -7.67
CA GLU A 166 -11.18 -7.25 -7.59
C GLU A 166 -11.61 -6.16 -6.60
N ILE A 167 -10.72 -5.67 -5.72
CA ILE A 167 -11.03 -4.57 -4.79
C ILE A 167 -11.50 -3.27 -5.49
N ARG A 168 -11.28 -3.13 -6.81
CA ARG A 168 -11.91 -2.06 -7.63
C ARG A 168 -13.43 -2.08 -7.57
N TYR A 169 -14.03 -3.23 -7.23
CA TYR A 169 -15.48 -3.44 -7.15
C TYR A 169 -15.83 -4.08 -5.80
N PRO A 170 -15.73 -3.33 -4.68
CA PRO A 170 -15.88 -3.88 -3.34
C PRO A 170 -17.26 -4.53 -3.09
N GLU A 171 -18.28 -4.12 -3.83
CA GLU A 171 -19.63 -4.68 -3.80
C GLU A 171 -19.73 -6.08 -4.44
N ARG A 172 -18.77 -6.46 -5.29
CA ARG A 172 -18.76 -7.75 -5.99
C ARG A 172 -18.05 -8.81 -5.16
N ALA A 173 -18.33 -10.07 -5.46
CA ALA A 173 -17.56 -11.19 -4.91
C ALA A 173 -16.14 -11.20 -5.48
N ASN A 174 -15.17 -11.69 -4.70
CA ASN A 174 -13.79 -11.93 -5.15
C ASN A 174 -13.50 -13.43 -5.20
N ALA A 175 -12.71 -13.85 -6.20
CA ALA A 175 -12.34 -15.25 -6.34
C ALA A 175 -11.04 -15.59 -5.60
N HIS A 176 -10.17 -14.60 -5.42
CA HIS A 176 -8.84 -14.78 -4.87
C HIS A 176 -8.46 -13.64 -3.91
N ARG A 177 -7.31 -13.80 -3.24
CA ARG A 177 -6.66 -12.80 -2.39
C ARG A 177 -5.25 -12.55 -2.90
N GLY A 178 -4.83 -11.28 -2.92
CA GLY A 178 -3.50 -10.88 -3.39
C GLY A 178 -3.36 -10.86 -4.92
N GLY A 179 -2.14 -10.55 -5.38
CA GLY A 179 -1.84 -10.37 -6.80
C GLY A 179 -1.88 -8.90 -7.26
N HIS A 180 -2.34 -8.00 -6.37
CA HIS A 180 -2.31 -6.55 -6.55
C HIS A 180 -1.79 -5.87 -5.27
N LEU A 181 -1.36 -4.61 -5.40
CA LEU A 181 -0.88 -3.77 -4.31
C LEU A 181 -1.62 -2.44 -4.31
N ILE A 182 -2.00 -1.98 -3.11
CA ILE A 182 -2.60 -0.66 -2.87
C ILE A 182 -1.80 0.06 -1.80
N LEU A 183 -1.85 1.40 -1.81
CA LEU A 183 -1.20 2.24 -0.81
C LEU A 183 -2.23 2.67 0.23
N LEU A 184 -2.12 2.19 1.45
CA LEU A 184 -2.83 2.74 2.60
C LEU A 184 -2.13 4.03 3.03
N HIS A 185 -2.91 5.10 3.14
CA HIS A 185 -2.44 6.40 3.62
C HIS A 185 -3.30 6.95 4.77
N GLY A 186 -4.24 6.15 5.27
CA GLY A 186 -4.89 6.45 6.52
C GLY A 186 -5.64 5.25 7.10
N ARG A 187 -5.95 5.35 8.38
CA ARG A 187 -6.79 4.43 9.15
C ARG A 187 -7.68 5.22 10.10
N SER A 188 -8.86 4.67 10.36
CA SER A 188 -9.71 5.00 11.50
C SER A 188 -10.04 3.72 12.27
N ASP A 189 -10.92 3.82 13.26
CA ASP A 189 -11.44 2.66 14.01
C ASP A 189 -12.21 1.69 13.12
N GLY A 190 -12.80 2.16 12.02
CA GLY A 190 -13.71 1.37 11.18
C GLY A 190 -13.14 0.92 9.83
N GLY A 191 -12.04 1.53 9.35
CA GLY A 191 -11.52 1.23 8.02
C GLY A 191 -10.27 2.01 7.65
N VAL A 192 -9.94 1.98 6.36
CA VAL A 192 -8.71 2.55 5.82
C VAL A 192 -8.96 3.44 4.61
N TRP A 193 -8.15 4.48 4.48
CA TRP A 193 -8.02 5.28 3.26
C TRP A 193 -6.87 4.76 2.41
N PHE A 194 -7.10 4.60 1.12
CA PHE A 194 -6.12 4.05 0.20
C PHE A 194 -6.18 4.64 -1.21
N HIS A 195 -5.04 4.55 -1.89
CA HIS A 195 -4.91 4.70 -3.33
C HIS A 195 -4.79 3.34 -3.98
N ASN A 196 -5.59 3.11 -5.03
CA ASN A 196 -5.59 1.90 -5.83
C ASN A 196 -5.09 2.22 -7.25
N PRO A 197 -3.84 1.87 -7.58
CA PRO A 197 -3.25 2.16 -8.89
C PRO A 197 -4.00 1.56 -10.08
N SER A 198 -4.79 0.49 -9.87
CA SER A 198 -5.66 -0.10 -10.89
C SER A 198 -7.15 0.04 -10.58
N GLY A 199 -7.52 1.00 -9.73
CA GLY A 199 -8.89 1.26 -9.36
C GLY A 199 -9.66 1.94 -10.49
N VAL A 200 -10.97 1.72 -10.48
CA VAL A 200 -11.94 2.51 -11.25
C VAL A 200 -12.73 3.39 -10.29
N ALA A 201 -13.33 4.45 -10.78
CA ALA A 201 -14.09 5.37 -9.94
C ALA A 201 -15.26 4.63 -9.26
N PRO A 202 -15.53 4.89 -7.97
CA PRO A 202 -14.87 5.87 -7.10
C PRO A 202 -13.67 5.31 -6.31
N TYR A 203 -13.27 4.06 -6.50
CA TYR A 203 -12.29 3.35 -5.66
C TYR A 203 -10.85 3.41 -6.15
N GLN A 204 -10.49 4.52 -6.81
CA GLN A 204 -9.16 4.73 -7.40
C GLN A 204 -8.24 5.56 -6.49
N ALA A 205 -8.75 6.70 -5.98
CA ALA A 205 -7.97 7.66 -5.20
C ALA A 205 -8.74 8.06 -3.95
N ASP A 206 -8.04 8.22 -2.82
CA ASP A 206 -8.61 8.60 -1.52
C ASP A 206 -9.80 7.73 -1.10
N ALA A 207 -9.81 6.49 -1.60
CA ALA A 207 -10.90 5.56 -1.40
C ALA A 207 -10.93 5.15 0.07
N TRP A 208 -12.12 5.12 0.66
CA TRP A 208 -12.31 4.60 2.01
C TRP A 208 -13.14 3.33 1.97
N LEU A 209 -12.70 2.30 2.67
CA LEU A 209 -13.47 1.07 2.84
C LEU A 209 -13.39 0.57 4.30
N PRO A 210 -14.48 -0.04 4.81
CA PRO A 210 -14.46 -0.73 6.08
C PRO A 210 -13.44 -1.87 6.10
N TYR A 211 -12.85 -2.17 7.28
CA TYR A 211 -11.91 -3.28 7.42
C TYR A 211 -12.50 -4.61 6.96
N GLU A 212 -13.76 -4.89 7.31
CA GLU A 212 -14.47 -6.11 6.87
C GLU A 212 -14.46 -6.26 5.34
N THR A 213 -14.69 -5.16 4.62
CA THR A 213 -14.64 -5.15 3.16
C THR A 213 -13.23 -5.43 2.65
N VAL A 214 -12.22 -4.72 3.16
CA VAL A 214 -10.83 -4.88 2.69
C VAL A 214 -10.28 -6.27 3.03
N ALA A 215 -10.63 -6.83 4.18
CA ALA A 215 -10.21 -8.15 4.63
C ALA A 215 -10.58 -9.28 3.66
N ARG A 216 -11.67 -9.12 2.89
CA ARG A 216 -12.08 -10.08 1.85
C ARG A 216 -11.03 -10.21 0.75
N PHE A 217 -10.41 -9.09 0.37
CA PHE A 217 -9.42 -9.00 -0.72
C PHE A 217 -7.98 -9.12 -0.21
N HIS A 218 -7.71 -8.73 1.04
CA HIS A 218 -6.39 -8.68 1.65
C HIS A 218 -5.72 -10.06 1.73
N ALA A 219 -4.47 -10.12 1.30
CA ALA A 219 -3.68 -11.35 1.22
C ALA A 219 -2.85 -11.62 2.48
N ARG A 220 -3.17 -10.93 3.57
CA ARG A 220 -2.49 -11.00 4.87
C ARG A 220 -1.00 -10.68 4.82
N ARG A 221 -0.62 -9.74 3.97
CA ARG A 221 0.79 -9.37 3.77
C ARG A 221 0.91 -8.00 3.14
N GLY A 222 2.04 -7.36 3.38
CA GLY A 222 2.34 -6.05 2.86
C GLY A 222 3.68 -5.55 3.34
N MET A 223 3.85 -4.23 3.31
CA MET A 223 5.05 -3.52 3.69
C MET A 223 4.65 -2.22 4.36
N ALA A 224 5.18 -1.93 5.54
CA ALA A 224 5.11 -0.59 6.13
C ALA A 224 6.32 0.21 5.64
N LEU A 225 6.09 1.43 5.18
CA LEU A 225 7.11 2.31 4.62
C LEU A 225 7.25 3.51 5.54
N THR A 226 8.43 3.71 6.11
CA THR A 226 8.73 4.82 7.02
C THR A 226 9.83 5.68 6.41
N ARG A 227 9.56 6.97 6.26
CA ARG A 227 10.60 7.93 5.89
C ARG A 227 11.62 8.03 7.03
N LEU A 228 12.89 7.77 6.74
CA LEU A 228 13.96 8.07 7.68
C LEU A 228 14.18 9.59 7.72
N ALA A 229 14.27 10.14 8.94
CA ALA A 229 14.46 11.56 9.18
C ALA A 229 15.83 12.06 8.71
#